data_AF-A0A524GXD8-F1
#
_entry.id   AF-A0A524GXD8-F1
#
_cell.length_a   1.000
_cell.length_b   1.000
_cell.length_c   1.000
_cell.angle_alpha   90.00
_cell.angle_beta   90.00
_cell.angle_gamma   90.00
#
_symmetry.space_group_name_H-M   'P 1'
#
loop_
_entity.id
_entity.type
_entity.pdbx_description
1 polymer ?
#
loop_
_entity_poly.entity_id
_entity_poly.type
_entity_poly.pdbx_seq_one_letter_code
_entity_poly.pdbx_strand_id
1 'polypeptide(L)' 'MAVQADVLVIAAHPDDSEFGAAGTVAQWVQAGRRVAYLVCTSGEKGTSDPALTPE' A
#
# COMPACT_ATOMS: atom_id res chain seq x y z
N MET A 1 3.57 9.62 16.81
CA MET A 1 4.96 9.11 16.87
C MET A 1 5.44 8.83 15.47
N ALA A 2 6.69 9.15 15.13
CA ALA A 2 7.27 8.78 13.83
C ALA A 2 7.76 7.33 13.90
N VAL A 3 7.36 6.50 12.93
CA VAL A 3 7.91 5.16 12.76
C VAL A 3 9.12 5.28 11.84
N GLN A 4 10.28 4.82 12.29
CA GLN A 4 11.45 4.73 11.42
C GLN A 4 11.31 3.49 10.53
N ALA A 5 11.39 3.69 9.22
CA ALA A 5 11.37 2.64 8.21
C ALA A 5 12.63 2.71 7.36
N ASP A 6 13.15 1.56 6.93
CA ASP A 6 14.27 1.46 6.00
C ASP A 6 13.80 1.64 4.55
N VAL A 7 12.52 1.31 4.29
CA VAL A 7 11.87 1.41 2.98
C VAL A 7 10.46 1.98 3.15
N LEU A 8 10.08 2.92 2.27
CA LEU A 8 8.73 3.43 2.16
C LEU A 8 8.15 3.06 0.78
N VAL A 9 7.06 2.30 0.77
CA VAL A 9 6.30 1.98 -0.44
C VAL A 9 5.13 2.96 -0.53
N ILE A 10 5.07 3.72 -1.62
CA ILE A 10 4.00 4.69 -1.86
C ILE A 10 3.07 4.11 -2.93
N ALA A 11 1.80 3.95 -2.57
CA ALA A 11 0.75 3.38 -3.40
C ALA A 11 -0.43 4.36 -3.48
N ALA A 12 -1.10 4.44 -4.63
CA ALA A 12 -2.24 5.34 -4.79
C ALA A 12 -3.48 4.75 -4.09
N HIS A 13 -3.75 3.47 -4.32
CA HIS A 13 -4.89 2.73 -3.80
C HIS A 13 -4.44 1.51 -2.99
N PRO A 14 -5.32 0.97 -2.12
CA PRO A 14 -5.11 -0.35 -1.55
C PRO A 14 -5.05 -1.36 -2.69
N ASP A 15 -4.06 -2.26 -2.70
CA ASP A 15 -3.74 -3.27 -3.73
C ASP A 15 -2.64 -2.92 -4.75
N ASP A 16 -2.35 -1.65 -5.02
CA ASP A 16 -1.38 -1.27 -6.07
C ASP A 16 0.00 -1.93 -5.84
N SER A 17 0.38 -2.07 -4.56
CA SER A 17 1.68 -2.58 -4.16
C SER A 17 1.82 -4.09 -4.32
N GLU A 18 0.71 -4.80 -4.25
CA GLU A 18 0.61 -6.24 -4.34
C GLU A 18 0.94 -6.69 -5.77
N PHE A 19 0.47 -5.92 -6.76
CA PHE A 19 0.77 -6.14 -8.17
C PHE A 19 2.12 -5.53 -8.60
N GLY A 20 2.47 -4.36 -8.07
CA GLY A 20 3.66 -3.62 -8.53
C GLY A 20 4.97 -4.00 -7.83
N ALA A 21 4.92 -4.39 -6.54
CA ALA A 21 6.11 -4.43 -5.69
C ALA A 21 6.15 -5.58 -4.66
N ALA A 22 5.15 -6.45 -4.57
CA ALA A 22 5.07 -7.49 -3.53
C ALA A 22 6.32 -8.35 -3.42
N GLY A 23 6.85 -8.82 -4.56
CA GLY A 23 8.06 -9.65 -4.57
C GLY A 23 9.30 -8.91 -4.06
N THR A 24 9.41 -7.62 -4.34
CA THR A 24 10.51 -6.77 -3.85
C THR A 24 10.37 -6.50 -2.36
N VAL A 25 9.15 -6.18 -1.89
CA VAL A 25 8.87 -6.00 -0.46
C VAL A 25 9.16 -7.28 0.32
N ALA A 26 8.72 -8.44 -0.18
CA ALA A 26 8.98 -9.72 0.45
C ALA A 26 10.49 -9.97 0.63
N GLN A 27 11.31 -9.64 -0.37
CA GLN A 27 12.76 -9.76 -0.26
C GLN A 27 13.36 -8.84 0.81
N TRP A 28 12.91 -7.59 0.90
CA TRP A 28 13.40 -6.66 1.93
C TRP A 28 13.00 -7.08 3.34
N VAL A 29 11.76 -7.54 3.52
CA VAL A 29 11.28 -8.08 4.79
C VAL A 29 12.11 -9.31 5.19
N GLN A 30 12.37 -10.24 4.27
CA GLN A 30 13.22 -11.41 4.52
C GLN A 30 14.67 -11.02 4.87
N ALA A 31 15.17 -9.91 4.33
CA ALA A 31 16.47 -9.33 4.68
C ALA A 31 16.46 -8.53 6.00
N GLY A 32 15.36 -8.53 6.76
CA GLY A 32 15.24 -7.86 8.06
C GLY A 32 15.02 -6.34 7.99
N ARG A 33 14.64 -5.81 6.82
CA ARG A 33 14.31 -4.38 6.66
C ARG A 33 12.91 -4.08 7.21
N ARG A 34 12.74 -2.95 7.87
CA ARG A 34 11.43 -2.40 8.21
C ARG A 34 10.85 -1.69 7.01
N VAL A 35 9.73 -2.22 6.50
CA VAL A 35 9.00 -1.64 5.36
C VAL A 35 7.73 -0.96 5.89
N ALA A 36 7.49 0.28 5.46
CA ALA A 36 6.25 1.00 5.72
C ALA A 36 5.51 1.25 4.40
N TYR A 37 4.18 1.23 4.47
CA TYR A 37 3.29 1.56 3.36
C TYR A 37 2.65 2.92 3.61
N LEU A 38 2.70 3.79 2.60
CA LEU A 38 1.89 4.99 2.50
C LEU A 38 0.90 4.75 1.37
N VAL A 39 -0.35 4.47 1.76
CA VAL A 39 -1.46 4.35 0.82
C VAL A 39 -2.17 5.70 0.80
N CYS A 40 -2.15 6.36 -0.36
CA CYS A 40 -2.59 7.74 -0.49
C CYS A 40 -4.12 7.89 -0.39
N THR A 41 -4.87 6.84 -0.72
CA THR A 41 -6.33 6.84 -0.69
C THR A 41 -6.87 5.60 0.01
N SER A 42 -8.09 5.70 0.52
CA SER A 42 -8.87 4.60 1.08
C SER A 42 -9.46 3.66 0.03
N GLY A 43 -9.41 4.02 -1.25
CA GLY A 43 -9.94 3.20 -2.35
C GLY A 43 -11.47 3.16 -2.44
N GLU A 44 -12.20 4.12 -1.86
CA GLU A 44 -13.67 4.12 -1.79
C GLU A 44 -14.40 3.99 -3.14
N LYS A 45 -13.73 4.34 -4.25
CA LYS A 45 -14.28 4.21 -5.62
C LYS A 45 -14.09 2.82 -6.24
N GLY A 46 -13.43 1.89 -5.54
CA GLY A 46 -13.18 0.52 -5.99
C GLY A 46 -14.42 -0.37 -5.94
N THR A 47 -15.50 0.03 -6.62
CA THR A 47 -16.77 -0.71 -6.67
C THR A 47 -17.34 -0.70 -8.08
N SER A 48 -18.12 -1.73 -8.42
CA SER A 48 -18.91 -1.79 -9.65
C SER A 48 -20.32 -1.19 -9.49
N ASP A 49 -20.73 -0.85 -8.27
CA ASP A 49 -22.03 -0.23 -7.98
C ASP A 49 -21.98 1.29 -8.21
N PRO A 50 -22.69 1.83 -9.22
CA PRO A 50 -22.69 3.26 -9.50
C PRO A 50 -23.53 4.08 -8.50
N ALA A 51 -24.35 3.44 -7.67
CA ALA A 51 -25.18 4.12 -6.67
C ALA A 51 -24.45 4.35 -5.34
N LEU A 52 -23.30 3.69 -5.14
CA LEU A 52 -22.52 3.83 -3.92
C LEU A 52 -21.84 5.20 -3.89
N THR A 53 -22.00 5.90 -2.77
CA THR A 53 -21.32 7.18 -2.52
C THR A 53 -20.02 6.90 -1.77
N PRO A 54 -18.86 7.35 -2.28
CA PRO A 54 -17.60 7.29 -1.54
C PRO A 54 -17.69 8.05 -0.21
N GLU A 55 -17.10 7.50 0.85
CA GLU A 55 -17.05 8.13 2.19
C GLU A 55 -16.01 9.26 2.30
#